data_AF-A0AA42B0K0-F1
#
_entry.id   AF-A0AA42B0K0-F1
#
_cell.length_a   1.000
_cell.length_b   1.000
_cell.length_c   1.000
_cell.angle_alpha   90.00
_cell.angle_beta   90.00
_cell.angle_gamma   90.00
#
_symmetry.space_group_name_H-M   'P 1'
#
loop_
_entity.id
_entity.type
_entity.pdbx_description
1 polymer ?
#
loop_
_entity_poly.entity_id
_entity_poly.type
_entity_poly.pdbx_seq_one_letter_code
_entity_poly.pdbx_strand_id
1 'polypeptide(L)'
;MLTSYLLFFFFCRAFGSNNLSGSLPPQLGSLTNLDQIYIDSAGVGGDIPQTFANLVNMVTMWASDNAFTGKIPDFIGSWSKLTS
;
A
#
# COMPACT_ATOMS: atom_id res chain seq x y z
N MET A 1 17.48 0.42 11.98
CA MET A 1 17.03 1.13 10.75
C MET A 1 16.69 0.22 9.57
N LEU A 2 16.69 -1.12 9.71
CA LEU A 2 16.22 -2.04 8.64
C LEU A 2 15.23 -3.13 9.13
N THR A 3 14.96 -3.20 10.43
CA THR A 3 14.08 -4.23 11.02
C THR A 3 12.59 -3.86 11.02
N SER A 4 12.23 -2.62 10.70
CA SER A 4 10.84 -2.14 10.73
C SER A 4 10.08 -2.38 9.42
N TYR A 5 10.78 -2.54 8.29
CA TYR A 5 10.15 -2.84 7.00
C TYR A 5 9.84 -4.33 6.85
N LEU A 6 10.73 -5.21 7.36
CA LEU A 6 10.51 -6.66 7.33
C LEU A 6 9.30 -7.11 8.14
N LEU A 7 8.91 -6.37 9.19
CA LEU A 7 7.77 -6.74 10.03
C LEU A 7 6.42 -6.56 9.31
N PHE A 8 6.35 -5.68 8.31
CA PHE A 8 5.16 -5.56 7.44
C PHE A 8 5.13 -6.68 6.38
N PHE A 9 6.29 -7.13 5.91
CA PHE A 9 6.42 -8.20 4.93
C PHE A 9 6.24 -9.62 5.50
N PHE A 10 6.67 -9.88 6.74
CA PHE A 10 6.63 -11.22 7.32
C PHE A 10 5.32 -11.63 7.97
N PHE A 11 4.39 -10.71 8.20
CA PHE A 11 3.04 -11.11 8.62
C PHE A 11 2.22 -11.64 7.44
N CYS A 12 2.45 -11.15 6.21
CA CYS A 12 1.54 -11.42 5.09
C CYS A 12 1.56 -12.87 4.56
N ARG A 13 2.62 -13.67 4.82
CA ARG A 13 2.81 -14.98 4.15
C ARG A 13 2.70 -16.22 5.04
N ALA A 14 2.37 -16.10 6.34
CA ALA A 14 2.43 -17.25 7.25
C ALA A 14 1.11 -18.02 7.44
N PHE A 15 -0.07 -17.45 7.17
CA PHE A 15 -1.34 -18.16 7.30
C PHE A 15 -2.32 -17.62 6.25
N GLY A 16 -3.09 -18.50 5.62
CA GLY A 16 -4.02 -18.22 4.50
C GLY A 16 -5.21 -17.32 4.83
N SER A 17 -5.02 -16.30 5.65
CA SER A 17 -5.98 -15.25 5.99
C SER A 17 -5.27 -14.21 6.88
N ASN A 18 -4.40 -13.38 6.29
CA ASN A 18 -4.16 -12.06 6.86
C ASN A 18 -5.38 -11.25 6.50
N ASN A 19 -6.38 -11.30 7.37
CA ASN A 19 -7.51 -10.41 7.28
C ASN A 19 -6.98 -9.02 7.68
N LEU A 20 -6.24 -8.33 6.80
CA LEU A 20 -6.03 -6.87 6.88
C LEU A 20 -7.35 -6.15 6.55
N SER A 21 -8.49 -6.77 6.89
CA SER A 21 -9.83 -6.25 6.77
C SER A 21 -9.87 -4.91 7.47
N GLY A 22 -10.13 -3.87 6.70
CA GLY A 22 -10.01 -2.49 7.12
C GLY A 22 -9.44 -1.63 6.01
N SER A 23 -9.39 -0.32 6.26
CA SER A 23 -8.83 0.65 5.33
C SER A 23 -7.33 0.81 5.50
N LEU A 24 -6.63 1.17 4.42
CA LEU A 24 -5.22 1.57 4.50
C LEU A 24 -5.04 2.71 5.52
N PRO A 25 -4.11 2.60 6.47
CA PRO A 25 -3.88 3.66 7.44
C PRO A 25 -3.25 4.89 6.74
N PRO A 26 -3.81 6.10 6.91
CA PRO A 26 -3.29 7.31 6.27
C PRO A 26 -1.85 7.64 6.70
N GLN A 27 -1.40 7.13 7.85
CA GLN A 27 -0.03 7.30 8.37
C GLN A 27 1.03 6.68 7.45
N LEU A 28 0.69 5.71 6.60
CA LEU A 28 1.63 5.17 5.61
C LEU A 28 2.11 6.24 4.63
N GLY A 29 1.30 7.28 4.38
CA GLY A 29 1.70 8.45 3.58
C GLY A 29 2.82 9.29 4.20
N SER A 30 3.27 9.00 5.42
CA SER A 30 4.46 9.63 6.01
C SER A 30 5.77 8.93 5.62
N LEU A 31 5.70 7.74 5.02
CA LEU A 31 6.85 6.94 4.62
C LEU A 31 7.35 7.40 3.24
N THR A 32 7.84 8.64 3.14
CA THR A 32 8.21 9.27 1.85
C THR A 32 9.34 8.55 1.10
N ASN A 33 10.11 7.70 1.77
CA ASN A 33 11.17 6.88 1.18
C ASN A 33 10.69 5.51 0.70
N LEU A 34 9.39 5.21 0.84
CA LEU A 34 8.82 3.95 0.44
C LEU A 34 8.71 3.89 -1.09
N ASP A 35 9.26 2.83 -1.66
CA ASP A 35 9.35 2.59 -3.10
C ASP A 35 8.51 1.39 -3.55
N GLN A 36 8.17 0.47 -2.64
CA GLN A 36 7.41 -0.73 -2.98
C GLN A 36 6.34 -1.05 -1.94
N ILE A 37 5.10 -1.23 -2.39
CA ILE A 37 3.97 -1.76 -1.60
C ILE A 37 3.47 -3.05 -2.26
N TYR A 38 3.31 -4.10 -1.45
CA TYR A 38 2.70 -5.36 -1.86
C TYR A 38 1.62 -5.73 -0.85
N ILE A 39 0.36 -5.63 -1.29
CA ILE A 39 -0.82 -5.90 -0.46
C ILE A 39 -1.84 -6.75 -1.21
N ASP A 40 -1.42 -7.51 -2.22
CA ASP A 40 -2.31 -8.38 -2.99
C ASP A 40 -3.01 -9.42 -2.12
N SER A 41 -4.29 -9.69 -2.40
CA SER A 41 -5.08 -10.72 -1.69
C SER A 41 -5.12 -10.54 -0.16
N ALA A 42 -5.00 -9.31 0.34
CA ALA A 42 -4.93 -9.03 1.78
C ALA A 42 -6.27 -8.65 2.42
N GLY A 43 -7.37 -8.62 1.65
CA GLY A 43 -8.70 -8.26 2.14
C GLY A 43 -8.83 -6.79 2.56
N VAL A 44 -7.93 -5.93 2.09
CA VAL A 44 -7.95 -4.49 2.37
C VAL A 44 -9.15 -3.86 1.67
N GLY A 45 -9.89 -3.01 2.37
CA GLY A 45 -11.07 -2.34 1.82
C GLY A 45 -11.05 -0.82 1.99
N GLY A 46 -12.17 -0.17 1.69
CA GLY A 46 -12.25 1.30 1.76
C GLY A 46 -11.43 1.99 0.66
N ASP A 47 -11.24 3.30 0.82
CA ASP A 47 -10.59 4.13 -0.21
C ASP A 47 -9.07 4.20 0.01
N ILE A 48 -8.31 4.48 -1.05
CA ILE A 48 -6.87 4.76 -0.94
C ILE A 48 -6.69 6.16 -0.32
N PRO A 49 -5.98 6.31 0.81
CA PRO A 49 -5.85 7.58 1.51
C PRO A 49 -5.16 8.66 0.68
N GLN A 50 -5.66 9.89 0.72
CA GLN A 50 -5.07 11.04 0.02
C GLN A 50 -3.61 11.32 0.44
N THR A 51 -3.22 10.91 1.65
CA THR A 51 -1.84 11.05 2.15
C THR A 51 -0.82 10.25 1.34
N PHE A 52 -1.25 9.26 0.56
CA PHE A 52 -0.39 8.49 -0.33
C PHE A 52 0.19 9.35 -1.48
N ALA A 53 -0.37 10.53 -1.73
CA ALA A 53 0.23 11.54 -2.62
C ALA A 53 1.69 11.89 -2.22
N ASN A 54 2.05 11.73 -0.95
CA ASN A 54 3.40 11.99 -0.45
C ASN A 54 4.42 10.89 -0.79
N LEU A 55 3.98 9.74 -1.30
CA LEU A 55 4.83 8.59 -1.65
C LEU A 55 5.53 8.80 -3.00
N VAL A 56 6.24 9.92 -3.13
CA VAL A 56 6.87 10.39 -4.39
C VAL A 56 7.97 9.45 -4.91
N ASN A 57 8.44 8.51 -4.08
CA ASN A 57 9.43 7.52 -4.45
C ASN A 57 8.83 6.17 -4.88
N MET A 58 7.50 6.06 -4.96
CA MET A 58 6.83 4.80 -5.33
C MET A 58 7.24 4.32 -6.72
N VAL A 59 7.77 3.11 -6.77
CA VAL A 59 8.17 2.39 -7.98
C VAL A 59 7.20 1.26 -8.31
N THR A 60 6.71 0.57 -7.27
CA THR A 60 5.84 -0.60 -7.42
C THR A 60 4.73 -0.55 -6.38
N MET A 61 3.48 -0.66 -6.82
CA MET A 61 2.33 -0.88 -5.94
C MET A 61 1.52 -2.04 -6.50
N TRP A 62 1.56 -3.17 -5.81
CA TRP A 62 0.69 -4.31 -6.10
C TRP A 62 -0.41 -4.38 -5.04
N ALA A 63 -1.64 -4.25 -5.52
CA ALA A 63 -2.83 -4.09 -4.68
C ALA A 63 -4.04 -4.86 -5.25
N SER A 64 -3.77 -5.88 -6.05
CA SER A 64 -4.79 -6.73 -6.69
C SER A 64 -5.53 -7.59 -5.66
N ASP A 65 -6.71 -8.10 -6.04
CA ASP A 65 -7.51 -9.01 -5.20
C ASP A 65 -7.82 -8.48 -3.79
N ASN A 66 -8.20 -7.21 -3.71
CA ASN A 66 -8.63 -6.54 -2.48
C ASN A 66 -10.08 -6.03 -2.61
N ALA A 67 -10.65 -5.57 -1.51
CA ALA A 67 -11.99 -5.01 -1.40
C ALA A 67 -12.00 -3.46 -1.46
N PHE A 68 -11.05 -2.85 -2.18
CA PHE A 68 -10.97 -1.39 -2.32
C PHE A 68 -12.27 -0.81 -2.89
N THR A 69 -12.69 0.33 -2.34
CA THR A 69 -13.85 1.10 -2.78
C THR A 69 -13.44 2.49 -3.22
N GLY A 70 -14.43 3.30 -3.62
CA GLY A 70 -14.21 4.70 -3.97
C GLY A 70 -13.56 4.87 -5.34
N LYS A 71 -13.01 6.07 -5.57
CA LYS A 71 -12.34 6.40 -6.83
C LYS A 71 -10.85 6.08 -6.74
N ILE A 72 -10.26 5.69 -7.87
CA ILE A 72 -8.80 5.70 -8.03
C ILE A 72 -8.33 7.16 -7.84
N PRO A 73 -7.43 7.45 -6.88
CA PRO A 73 -7.03 8.81 -6.63
C PRO A 73 -6.19 9.41 -7.76
N ASP A 74 -6.44 10.68 -8.07
CA ASP A 74 -5.78 11.41 -9.15
C ASP A 74 -4.26 11.56 -8.91
N PHE A 75 -3.82 11.52 -7.64
CA PHE A 75 -2.39 11.60 -7.30
C PHE A 75 -1.59 10.40 -7.79
N ILE A 76 -2.20 9.28 -8.17
CA ILE A 76 -1.45 8.14 -8.75
C ILE A 76 -0.75 8.58 -10.03
N GLY A 77 -1.35 9.51 -10.80
CA GLY A 77 -0.70 10.10 -11.96
C GLY A 77 0.53 10.98 -11.64
N SER A 78 0.74 11.36 -10.37
CA SER A 78 1.91 12.12 -9.92
C SER A 78 3.11 11.26 -9.54
N TRP A 79 2.93 9.94 -9.40
CA TRP A 79 4.01 9.00 -9.11
C TRP A 79 4.86 8.74 -10.35
N SER A 80 5.79 9.65 -10.63
CA SER A 80 6.62 9.63 -11.83
C SER A 80 7.59 8.44 -11.93
N LYS A 81 7.79 7.71 -10.83
CA LYS A 81 8.66 6.53 -10.77
C LYS A 81 7.88 5.21 -10.87
N LEU A 82 6.55 5.27 -10.88
CA LEU A 82 5.71 4.09 -10.93
C LEU A 82 5.96 3.34 -12.25
N THR A 83 6.30 2.07 -12.13
CA THR A 83 6.56 1.19 -13.27
C THR A 83 5.34 0.30 -13.55
N SER A 84 5.16 -0.06 -14.82
CA SER A 84 4.11 -0.97 -15.29
C SER A 84 4.47 -2.42 -15.04
#